data_AF-A0A945KHW4-F1
#
_entry.id   AF-A0A945KHW4-F1
#
_cell.length_a   1.000
_cell.length_b   1.000
_cell.length_c   1.000
_cell.angle_alpha   90.00
_cell.angle_beta   90.00
_cell.angle_gamma   90.00
#
_symmetry.space_group_name_H-M   'P 1'
#
loop_
_entity.id
_entity.type
_entity.pdbx_description
1 polymer ?
#
loop_
_entity_poly.entity_id
_entity_poly.type
_entity_poly.pdbx_seq_one_letter_code
_entity_poly.pdbx_strand_id
1 'polypeptide(L)'
;MLFASLLLCIAPQNAVLETPQPGSTSAIVLTRLQEMSLEEQEETLHWVFDDLSQIDEAFAQRLLQLAHFLDAAETGVWDPFQAFNPDTYALALKLKTKKIKRRSATWKSFARKVYRGETPVPYEQDWQWSYAKKLLLHPVQKGKPSQAILELISGFLPRKKYWKSLTVGALDWDSSHQKTADYFSHVYRNRDGDLFEGIRLHDIWASGASFGVSDCEAIAWCRRIGNITNIHSPMSGPEQNKVYALIENDFTPWHEYQSLIDLVATKFLDPDAPLPKKYDRKVSDTINMAWVMVENDIAKMREVLKLYPTRLAFFDAVKKWKLTPPDDIYEDDWFVSILEGLEARKIEPKPIQESVLASLKAEGLLGIGRR
;
A
#
# COMPACT_ATOMS: atom_id res chain seq x y z
N MET A 1 -18.24 18.34 -2.45
CA MET A 1 -16.98 19.14 -2.40
C MET A 1 -15.82 18.40 -1.75
N LEU A 2 -16.00 17.62 -0.66
CA LEU A 2 -14.91 16.85 -0.02
C LEU A 2 -14.28 15.75 -0.89
N PHE A 3 -15.00 15.22 -1.90
CA PHE A 3 -14.51 14.15 -2.78
C PHE A 3 -13.82 14.65 -4.06
N ALA A 4 -13.74 15.97 -4.29
CA ALA A 4 -13.07 16.53 -5.46
C ALA A 4 -11.54 16.31 -5.42
N SER A 5 -10.92 16.30 -4.24
CA SER A 5 -9.47 16.04 -4.05
C SER A 5 -9.05 14.60 -4.34
N LEU A 6 -9.98 13.64 -4.29
CA LEU A 6 -9.77 12.21 -4.55
C LEU A 6 -9.45 11.89 -6.03
N LEU A 7 -9.64 12.86 -6.93
CA LEU A 7 -9.59 12.69 -8.38
C LEU A 7 -8.23 12.89 -9.04
N LEU A 8 -7.27 13.60 -8.43
CA LEU A 8 -5.98 13.93 -9.08
C LEU A 8 -5.04 12.73 -9.31
N CYS A 9 -5.50 11.55 -8.95
CA CYS A 9 -4.65 10.45 -8.54
C CYS A 9 -5.17 9.12 -9.16
N ILE A 10 -5.05 9.00 -10.49
CA ILE A 10 -5.43 7.77 -11.20
C ILE A 10 -4.21 6.88 -11.42
N ALA A 11 -4.27 5.62 -10.95
CA ALA A 11 -3.28 4.56 -11.16
C ALA A 11 -3.87 3.38 -11.93
N PRO A 12 -3.13 2.69 -12.80
CA PRO A 12 -3.56 1.43 -13.34
C PRO A 12 -3.49 0.38 -12.24
N GLN A 13 -4.61 -0.24 -11.90
CA GLN A 13 -4.51 -1.61 -11.41
C GLN A 13 -4.41 -2.52 -12.62
N ASN A 14 -3.37 -3.34 -12.67
CA ASN A 14 -3.34 -4.55 -13.49
C ASN A 14 -4.26 -5.62 -12.86
N ALA A 15 -5.50 -5.25 -12.53
CA ALA A 15 -6.56 -6.23 -12.41
C ALA A 15 -6.92 -6.61 -13.84
N VAL A 16 -6.60 -7.84 -14.25
CA VAL A 16 -7.23 -8.43 -15.42
C VAL A 16 -8.69 -8.62 -15.02
N LEU A 17 -9.52 -7.58 -15.19
CA LEU A 17 -10.95 -7.81 -15.26
C LEU A 17 -11.16 -8.70 -16.47
N GLU A 18 -11.79 -9.84 -16.26
CA GLU A 18 -12.28 -10.65 -17.35
C GLU A 18 -13.11 -9.75 -18.26
N THR A 19 -12.88 -9.84 -19.57
CA THR A 19 -13.69 -9.11 -20.55
C THR A 19 -15.16 -9.38 -20.25
N PRO A 20 -15.98 -8.34 -20.00
CA PRO A 20 -17.38 -8.52 -19.66
C PRO A 20 -18.07 -9.41 -20.68
N GLN A 21 -18.92 -10.34 -20.22
CA GLN A 21 -19.68 -11.18 -21.12
C GLN A 21 -20.55 -10.29 -22.04
N PRO A 22 -20.60 -10.57 -23.36
CA PRO A 22 -21.42 -9.81 -24.30
C PRO A 22 -22.88 -9.73 -23.83
N GLY A 23 -23.46 -8.53 -23.81
CA GLY A 23 -24.84 -8.30 -23.36
C GLY A 23 -25.03 -8.15 -21.85
N SER A 24 -23.97 -8.28 -21.04
CA SER A 24 -24.03 -7.96 -19.61
C SER A 24 -24.13 -6.45 -19.36
N THR A 25 -24.64 -6.06 -18.19
CA THR A 25 -24.67 -4.66 -17.73
C THR A 25 -23.29 -4.00 -17.83
N SER A 26 -22.23 -4.70 -17.41
CA SER A 26 -20.85 -4.23 -17.51
C SER A 26 -20.38 -4.02 -18.96
N ALA A 27 -20.83 -4.87 -19.90
CA ALA A 27 -20.53 -4.70 -21.32
C ALA A 27 -21.22 -3.47 -21.91
N ILE A 28 -22.50 -3.24 -21.59
CA ILE A 28 -23.26 -2.06 -22.05
C ILE A 28 -22.62 -0.77 -21.56
N VAL A 29 -22.28 -0.71 -20.27
CA VAL A 29 -21.62 0.47 -19.68
C VAL A 29 -20.25 0.69 -20.29
N LEU A 30 -19.46 -0.37 -20.47
CA LEU A 30 -18.13 -0.25 -21.08
C LEU A 30 -18.19 0.31 -22.50
N THR A 31 -19.13 -0.14 -23.33
CA THR A 31 -19.31 0.39 -24.69
C THR A 31 -19.60 1.88 -24.66
N ARG A 32 -20.49 2.35 -23.78
CA ARG A 32 -20.81 3.79 -23.66
C ARG A 32 -19.66 4.60 -23.09
N LEU A 33 -18.96 4.07 -22.10
CA LEU A 33 -17.76 4.73 -21.57
C LEU A 33 -16.67 4.88 -22.65
N GLN A 34 -16.55 3.94 -23.59
CA GLN A 34 -15.59 4.05 -24.69
C GLN A 34 -15.94 5.16 -25.71
N GLU A 35 -17.22 5.57 -25.77
CA GLU A 35 -17.68 6.69 -26.59
C GLU A 35 -17.43 8.06 -25.91
N MET A 36 -17.12 8.05 -24.62
CA MET A 36 -16.87 9.24 -23.81
C MET A 36 -15.39 9.63 -23.81
N SER A 37 -15.12 10.94 -23.75
CA SER A 37 -13.79 11.47 -23.47
C SER A 37 -13.31 11.05 -22.06
N LEU A 38 -12.00 11.11 -21.82
CA LEU A 38 -11.44 10.76 -20.50
C LEU A 38 -11.96 11.66 -19.39
N GLU A 39 -12.14 12.95 -19.67
CA GLU A 39 -12.68 13.94 -18.73
C GLU A 39 -14.12 13.59 -18.32
N GLU A 40 -14.97 13.23 -19.28
CA GLU A 40 -16.34 12.79 -18.99
C GLU A 40 -16.39 11.48 -18.20
N GLN A 41 -15.45 10.54 -18.46
CA GLN A 41 -15.36 9.32 -17.68
C GLN A 41 -14.88 9.60 -16.23
N GLU A 42 -14.02 10.60 -16.03
CA GLU A 42 -13.58 11.06 -14.69
C GLU A 42 -14.73 11.71 -13.93
N GLU A 43 -15.51 12.57 -14.59
CA GLU A 43 -16.69 13.20 -14.01
C GLU A 43 -17.75 12.16 -13.62
N THR A 44 -18.03 11.19 -14.50
CA THR A 44 -18.95 10.09 -14.19
C THR A 44 -18.47 9.29 -12.98
N LEU A 45 -17.16 8.99 -12.91
CA LEU A 45 -16.59 8.29 -11.76
C LEU A 45 -16.76 9.10 -10.47
N HIS A 46 -16.65 10.43 -10.52
CA HIS A 46 -16.88 11.31 -9.38
C HIS A 46 -18.33 11.21 -8.87
N TRP A 47 -19.31 11.36 -9.75
CA TRP A 47 -20.73 11.25 -9.40
C TRP A 47 -21.06 9.91 -8.76
N VAL A 48 -20.61 8.80 -9.36
CA VAL A 48 -20.81 7.46 -8.79
C VAL A 48 -20.18 7.34 -7.40
N PHE A 49 -19.01 7.93 -7.17
CA PHE A 49 -18.36 7.92 -5.86
C PHE A 49 -19.09 8.75 -4.80
N ASP A 50 -19.62 9.90 -5.18
CA ASP A 50 -20.43 10.74 -4.28
C ASP A 50 -21.68 9.97 -3.83
N ASP A 51 -22.37 9.28 -4.74
CA ASP A 51 -23.56 8.48 -4.41
C ASP A 51 -23.22 7.25 -3.54
N LEU A 52 -22.03 6.65 -3.72
CA LEU A 52 -21.55 5.56 -2.85
C LEU A 52 -21.37 5.97 -1.39
N SER A 53 -20.99 7.22 -1.15
CA SER A 53 -20.81 7.76 0.20
C SER A 53 -22.12 7.89 0.99
N GLN A 54 -23.28 7.62 0.37
CA GLN A 54 -24.60 7.76 0.98
C GLN A 54 -25.28 6.42 1.32
N ILE A 55 -24.67 5.27 0.96
CA ILE A 55 -25.31 3.95 1.07
C ILE A 55 -25.20 3.36 2.48
N ASP A 56 -24.04 3.51 3.09
CA ASP A 56 -23.69 2.91 4.37
C ASP A 56 -22.92 3.94 5.18
N GLU A 57 -23.51 4.35 6.31
CA GLU A 57 -22.94 5.37 7.17
C GLU A 57 -21.57 4.96 7.71
N ALA A 58 -21.38 3.71 8.14
CA ALA A 58 -20.10 3.24 8.70
C ALA A 58 -19.00 3.17 7.63
N PHE A 59 -19.34 2.77 6.41
CA PHE A 59 -18.42 2.80 5.28
C PHE A 59 -18.08 4.22 4.83
N ALA A 60 -19.09 5.09 4.73
CA ALA A 60 -18.91 6.51 4.39
C ALA A 60 -18.03 7.23 5.41
N GLN A 61 -18.23 6.99 6.71
CA GLN A 61 -17.40 7.56 7.76
C GLN A 61 -15.92 7.15 7.61
N ARG A 62 -15.64 5.88 7.26
CA ARG A 62 -14.26 5.43 7.00
C ARG A 62 -13.64 6.12 5.78
N LEU A 63 -14.41 6.34 4.71
CA LEU A 63 -13.95 7.10 3.55
C LEU A 63 -13.68 8.57 3.88
N LEU A 64 -14.57 9.21 4.66
CA LEU A 64 -14.43 10.60 5.08
C LEU A 64 -13.16 10.84 5.91
N GLN A 65 -12.82 9.90 6.81
CA GLN A 65 -11.55 9.96 7.56
C GLN A 65 -10.32 9.98 6.64
N LEU A 66 -10.33 9.21 5.56
CA LEU A 66 -9.23 9.21 4.58
C LEU A 66 -9.24 10.43 3.67
N ALA A 67 -10.41 10.97 3.33
CA ALA A 67 -10.52 12.21 2.56
C ALA A 67 -9.88 13.38 3.31
N HIS A 68 -10.11 13.48 4.63
CA HIS A 68 -9.47 14.49 5.46
C HIS A 68 -7.93 14.37 5.47
N PHE A 69 -7.42 13.13 5.51
CA PHE A 69 -5.97 12.90 5.40
C PHE A 69 -5.42 13.29 4.02
N LEU A 70 -6.15 12.97 2.95
CA LEU A 70 -5.74 13.26 1.59
C LEU A 70 -5.59 14.76 1.33
N ASP A 71 -6.50 15.60 1.83
CA ASP A 71 -6.44 17.06 1.65
C ASP A 71 -5.13 17.67 2.18
N ALA A 72 -4.48 17.01 3.13
CA ALA A 72 -3.19 17.43 3.70
C ALA A 72 -1.98 16.70 3.08
N ALA A 73 -2.20 15.64 2.28
CA ALA A 73 -1.12 14.78 1.80
C ALA A 73 -0.47 15.35 0.53
N GLU A 74 0.86 15.51 0.57
CA GLU A 74 1.63 15.77 -0.65
C GLU A 74 1.64 14.55 -1.58
N THR A 75 1.83 14.79 -2.88
CA THR A 75 1.96 13.74 -3.89
C THR A 75 3.28 13.81 -4.63
N GLY A 76 3.74 12.68 -5.15
CA GLY A 76 4.98 12.62 -5.93
C GLY A 76 5.03 11.44 -6.89
N VAL A 77 6.01 11.47 -7.78
CA VAL A 77 6.24 10.40 -8.77
C VAL A 77 7.26 9.40 -8.23
N TRP A 78 7.01 8.13 -8.47
CA TRP A 78 7.95 7.05 -8.16
C TRP A 78 9.05 6.93 -9.23
N ASP A 79 10.32 6.76 -8.82
CA ASP A 79 11.47 6.57 -9.73
C ASP A 79 11.98 5.10 -9.74
N PRO A 80 11.86 4.38 -10.89
CA PRO A 80 12.30 2.98 -11.05
C PRO A 80 13.77 2.67 -10.85
N PHE A 81 14.61 3.71 -10.83
CA PHE A 81 16.04 3.56 -10.72
C PHE A 81 16.63 4.50 -9.67
N GLN A 82 15.83 4.93 -8.68
CA GLN A 82 16.33 5.69 -7.54
C GLN A 82 17.42 4.89 -6.82
N ALA A 83 18.67 5.30 -6.96
CA ALA A 83 19.83 4.57 -6.44
C ALA A 83 20.92 5.55 -5.96
N PHE A 84 21.79 5.08 -5.06
CA PHE A 84 22.93 5.88 -4.62
C PHE A 84 23.94 6.07 -5.76
N ASN A 85 24.52 7.27 -5.83
CA ASN A 85 25.51 7.62 -6.83
C ASN A 85 26.89 7.00 -6.48
N PRO A 86 27.42 6.07 -7.30
CA PRO A 86 28.71 5.45 -7.03
C PRO A 86 29.87 6.44 -7.09
N ASP A 87 29.79 7.54 -7.83
CA ASP A 87 30.84 8.57 -7.83
C ASP A 87 30.90 9.33 -6.50
N THR A 88 29.80 9.34 -5.74
CA THR A 88 29.74 9.94 -4.40
C THR A 88 30.19 8.97 -3.31
N TYR A 89 29.73 7.72 -3.37
CA TYR A 89 29.90 6.78 -2.25
C TYR A 89 30.95 5.69 -2.48
N ALA A 90 31.37 5.42 -3.71
CA ALA A 90 32.34 4.36 -4.03
C ALA A 90 33.17 4.67 -5.29
N LEU A 91 33.73 5.88 -5.38
CA LEU A 91 34.46 6.37 -6.56
C LEU A 91 35.60 5.43 -6.98
N ALA A 92 36.32 4.85 -6.02
CA ALA A 92 37.45 3.96 -6.28
C ALA A 92 37.06 2.68 -7.03
N LEU A 93 35.80 2.22 -6.94
CA LEU A 93 35.32 1.06 -7.68
C LEU A 93 35.15 1.32 -9.17
N LYS A 94 35.01 2.59 -9.59
CA LYS A 94 34.66 2.97 -10.96
C LYS A 94 33.45 2.16 -11.48
N LEU A 95 32.46 2.00 -10.60
CA LEU A 95 31.34 1.08 -10.81
C LEU A 95 30.49 1.51 -12.00
N LYS A 96 30.44 0.69 -13.04
CA LYS A 96 29.61 0.94 -14.22
C LYS A 96 28.18 0.50 -13.94
N THR A 97 27.28 1.45 -13.67
CA THR A 97 25.88 1.13 -13.40
C THR A 97 25.16 0.68 -14.67
N LYS A 98 24.66 -0.56 -14.68
CA LYS A 98 23.85 -1.11 -15.76
C LYS A 98 22.40 -1.26 -15.31
N LYS A 99 21.47 -0.55 -15.95
CA LYS A 99 20.04 -0.63 -15.65
C LYS A 99 19.44 -1.92 -16.22
N ILE A 100 19.02 -2.82 -15.34
CA ILE A 100 18.39 -4.09 -15.69
C ILE A 100 16.88 -3.93 -15.64
N LYS A 101 16.25 -3.94 -16.82
CA LYS A 101 14.80 -3.70 -16.96
C LYS A 101 13.95 -4.92 -16.61
N ARG A 102 12.74 -4.70 -16.10
CA ARG A 102 11.74 -5.72 -15.69
C ARG A 102 11.46 -6.78 -16.76
N ARG A 103 11.44 -6.35 -18.02
CA ARG A 103 11.19 -7.23 -19.18
C ARG A 103 12.31 -8.24 -19.47
N SER A 104 13.53 -8.00 -18.96
CA SER A 104 14.69 -8.84 -19.25
C SER A 104 14.64 -10.20 -18.55
N ALA A 105 15.25 -11.22 -19.18
CA ALA A 105 15.34 -12.57 -18.59
C ALA A 105 16.14 -12.56 -17.27
N THR A 106 17.22 -11.78 -17.21
CA THR A 106 18.04 -11.59 -16.01
C THR A 106 17.21 -11.05 -14.85
N TRP A 107 16.41 -10.01 -15.08
CA TRP A 107 15.51 -9.46 -14.07
C TRP A 107 14.50 -10.51 -13.59
N LYS A 108 13.82 -11.18 -14.51
CA LYS A 108 12.80 -12.20 -14.19
C LYS A 108 13.38 -13.39 -13.43
N SER A 109 14.62 -13.77 -13.71
CA SER A 109 15.32 -14.82 -12.98
C SER A 109 15.65 -14.38 -11.55
N PHE A 110 16.20 -13.17 -11.41
CA PHE A 110 16.56 -12.62 -10.11
C PHE A 110 15.33 -12.36 -9.23
N ALA A 111 14.27 -11.78 -9.78
CA ALA A 111 13.01 -11.56 -9.08
C ALA A 111 12.40 -12.87 -8.55
N ARG A 112 12.43 -13.96 -9.33
CA ARG A 112 11.95 -15.26 -8.84
C ARG A 112 12.71 -15.76 -7.62
N LYS A 113 14.02 -15.48 -7.52
CA LYS A 113 14.82 -15.82 -6.33
C LYS A 113 14.43 -14.95 -5.13
N VAL A 114 14.34 -13.64 -5.32
CA VAL A 114 14.03 -12.67 -4.25
C VAL A 114 12.63 -12.87 -3.69
N TYR A 115 11.64 -13.02 -4.57
CA TYR A 115 10.23 -13.15 -4.21
C TYR A 115 9.79 -14.62 -4.07
N ARG A 116 10.74 -15.58 -4.03
CA ARG A 116 10.48 -17.02 -3.85
C ARG A 116 9.42 -17.59 -4.81
N GLY A 117 9.45 -17.14 -6.06
CA GLY A 117 8.51 -17.52 -7.11
C GLY A 117 7.19 -16.75 -7.12
N GLU A 118 6.94 -15.88 -6.14
CA GLU A 118 5.79 -14.99 -6.15
C GLU A 118 5.96 -13.85 -7.17
N THR A 119 4.83 -13.31 -7.64
CA THR A 119 4.84 -12.17 -8.56
C THR A 119 5.30 -10.92 -7.81
N PRO A 120 6.41 -10.29 -8.22
CA PRO A 120 6.93 -9.08 -7.57
C PRO A 120 5.94 -7.92 -7.68
N VAL A 121 5.81 -7.15 -6.60
CA VAL A 121 4.95 -5.96 -6.53
C VAL A 121 5.44 -4.93 -7.56
N PRO A 122 4.62 -4.53 -8.53
CA PRO A 122 4.98 -3.49 -9.49
C PRO A 122 4.77 -2.10 -8.87
N TYR A 123 5.71 -1.72 -8.02
CA TYR A 123 5.69 -0.47 -7.28
C TYR A 123 5.43 0.77 -8.16
N GLU A 124 5.99 0.79 -9.36
CA GLU A 124 5.84 1.82 -10.39
C GLU A 124 4.43 1.93 -10.99
N GLN A 125 3.62 0.88 -10.83
CA GLN A 125 2.28 0.76 -11.39
C GLN A 125 1.20 1.05 -10.36
N ASP A 126 1.56 1.16 -9.08
CA ASP A 126 0.59 1.30 -7.99
C ASP A 126 0.87 2.50 -7.09
N TRP A 127 -0.19 2.94 -6.40
CA TRP A 127 -0.12 3.89 -5.30
C TRP A 127 0.67 3.35 -4.12
N GLN A 128 1.55 4.16 -3.56
CA GLN A 128 2.30 3.83 -2.36
C GLN A 128 2.47 5.01 -1.43
N TRP A 129 2.43 4.74 -0.12
CA TRP A 129 2.95 5.69 0.84
C TRP A 129 4.49 5.67 0.86
N SER A 130 5.12 6.83 0.71
CA SER A 130 6.55 6.98 0.94
C SER A 130 6.80 7.35 2.40
N TYR A 131 7.19 6.36 3.21
CA TYR A 131 7.60 6.62 4.60
C TYR A 131 8.83 7.54 4.70
N ALA A 132 9.70 7.50 3.68
CA ALA A 132 10.89 8.34 3.56
C ALA A 132 10.54 9.83 3.40
N LYS A 133 9.61 10.12 2.48
CA LYS A 133 9.23 11.48 2.09
C LYS A 133 7.94 11.97 2.75
N LYS A 134 7.23 11.09 3.48
CA LYS A 134 5.90 11.31 4.06
C LYS A 134 4.89 11.86 3.05
N LEU A 135 4.86 11.26 1.86
CA LEU A 135 3.96 11.66 0.78
C LEU A 135 3.40 10.46 0.03
N LEU A 136 2.30 10.68 -0.67
CA LEU A 136 1.65 9.67 -1.48
C LEU A 136 2.27 9.61 -2.88
N LEU A 137 2.95 8.51 -3.17
CA LEU A 137 3.50 8.24 -4.50
C LEU A 137 2.42 7.70 -5.42
N HIS A 138 2.28 8.35 -6.56
CA HIS A 138 1.42 7.92 -7.64
C HIS A 138 2.23 7.14 -8.68
N PRO A 139 1.59 6.20 -9.40
CA PRO A 139 2.29 5.50 -10.47
C PRO A 139 2.60 6.41 -11.66
N VAL A 140 3.55 5.94 -12.45
CA VAL A 140 4.04 6.65 -13.63
C VAL A 140 2.99 6.69 -14.74
N GLN A 141 2.19 5.62 -14.86
CA GLN A 141 1.08 5.57 -15.80
C GLN A 141 -0.21 5.87 -15.06
N LYS A 142 -1.14 6.61 -15.68
CA LYS A 142 -2.48 6.81 -15.14
C LYS A 142 -3.38 5.63 -15.48
N GLY A 143 -4.23 5.22 -14.55
CA GLY A 143 -5.28 4.23 -14.82
C GLY A 143 -6.38 4.79 -15.71
N LYS A 144 -7.29 3.93 -16.19
CA LYS A 144 -8.47 4.37 -16.95
C LYS A 144 -9.67 4.52 -16.02
N PRO A 145 -10.42 5.63 -16.03
CA PRO A 145 -11.60 5.79 -15.17
C PRO A 145 -12.66 4.70 -15.43
N SER A 146 -12.81 4.27 -16.69
CA SER A 146 -13.67 3.14 -17.07
C SER A 146 -13.38 1.84 -16.30
N GLN A 147 -12.12 1.54 -16.00
CA GLN A 147 -11.75 0.37 -15.22
C GLN A 147 -12.26 0.48 -13.77
N ALA A 148 -12.15 1.67 -13.18
CA ALA A 148 -12.66 1.92 -11.83
C ALA A 148 -14.20 1.83 -11.76
N ILE A 149 -14.89 2.31 -12.79
CA ILE A 149 -16.35 2.17 -12.90
C ILE A 149 -16.75 0.68 -13.01
N LEU A 150 -16.01 -0.13 -13.77
CA LEU A 150 -16.27 -1.57 -13.86
C LEU A 150 -16.04 -2.32 -12.54
N GLU A 151 -15.02 -1.95 -11.77
CA GLU A 151 -14.78 -2.48 -10.41
C GLU A 151 -15.98 -2.16 -9.50
N LEU A 152 -16.50 -0.94 -9.58
CA LEU A 152 -17.69 -0.50 -8.83
C LEU A 152 -18.96 -1.25 -9.23
N ILE A 153 -19.21 -1.44 -10.52
CA ILE A 153 -20.34 -2.25 -11.03
C ILE A 153 -20.25 -3.70 -10.53
N SER A 154 -19.04 -4.18 -10.25
CA SER A 154 -18.82 -5.52 -9.70
C SER A 154 -18.98 -5.58 -8.18
N GLY A 155 -19.29 -4.46 -7.52
CA GLY A 155 -19.47 -4.38 -6.07
C GLY A 155 -18.16 -4.26 -5.28
N PHE A 156 -17.06 -3.91 -5.96
CA PHE A 156 -15.76 -3.74 -5.32
C PHE A 156 -15.33 -2.29 -5.34
N LEU A 157 -14.73 -1.84 -4.24
CA LEU A 157 -14.06 -0.53 -4.22
C LEU A 157 -12.90 -0.52 -5.20
N PRO A 158 -12.86 0.48 -6.09
CA PRO A 158 -11.81 0.53 -7.06
C PRO A 158 -10.55 1.01 -6.37
N ARG A 159 -9.40 0.77 -7.02
CA ARG A 159 -8.11 1.28 -6.54
C ARG A 159 -7.79 0.83 -5.10
N LYS A 160 -8.08 -0.43 -4.71
CA LYS A 160 -7.79 -0.97 -3.36
C LYS A 160 -6.41 -0.56 -2.77
N LYS A 161 -5.37 -0.52 -3.61
CA LYS A 161 -4.01 -0.09 -3.21
C LYS A 161 -3.86 1.41 -2.93
N TYR A 162 -4.63 2.26 -3.61
CA TYR A 162 -4.71 3.69 -3.29
C TYR A 162 -5.22 3.90 -1.86
N TRP A 163 -6.36 3.29 -1.57
CA TRP A 163 -7.01 3.35 -0.26
C TRP A 163 -6.15 2.78 0.86
N LYS A 164 -5.50 1.63 0.61
CA LYS A 164 -4.51 1.07 1.54
C LYS A 164 -3.38 2.09 1.77
N SER A 165 -2.82 2.67 0.71
CA SER A 165 -1.68 3.60 0.84
C SER A 165 -2.03 4.89 1.57
N LEU A 166 -3.24 5.42 1.41
CA LEU A 166 -3.74 6.52 2.24
C LEU A 166 -3.85 6.12 3.71
N THR A 167 -4.42 4.94 3.97
CA THR A 167 -4.54 4.40 5.32
C THR A 167 -3.17 4.21 5.96
N VAL A 168 -2.19 3.69 5.21
CA VAL A 168 -0.80 3.60 5.66
C VAL A 168 -0.25 4.96 6.04
N GLY A 169 -0.45 6.00 5.22
CA GLY A 169 0.01 7.35 5.52
C GLY A 169 -0.64 7.95 6.76
N ALA A 170 -1.94 7.74 6.95
CA ALA A 170 -2.66 8.20 8.13
C ALA A 170 -2.21 7.48 9.42
N LEU A 171 -1.83 6.20 9.32
CA LEU A 171 -1.29 5.41 10.42
C LEU A 171 0.21 5.67 10.68
N ASP A 172 0.96 6.19 9.70
CA ASP A 172 2.38 6.45 9.81
C ASP A 172 2.67 7.59 10.82
N TRP A 173 3.15 7.21 12.00
CA TRP A 173 3.34 8.12 13.13
C TRP A 173 4.79 8.40 13.48
N ASP A 174 5.70 7.46 13.21
CA ASP A 174 7.10 7.59 13.61
C ASP A 174 7.95 8.23 12.49
N SER A 175 8.47 9.42 12.75
CA SER A 175 9.41 10.09 11.85
C SER A 175 10.86 9.61 12.07
N SER A 176 11.16 8.92 13.16
CA SER A 176 12.51 8.42 13.47
C SER A 176 13.01 7.44 12.40
N HIS A 177 12.08 6.70 11.78
CA HIS A 177 12.37 5.76 10.72
C HIS A 177 12.62 6.38 9.33
N GLN A 178 12.42 7.70 9.14
CA GLN A 178 12.48 8.32 7.81
C GLN A 178 13.81 8.08 7.07
N LYS A 179 14.95 8.22 7.75
CA LYS A 179 16.27 8.01 7.13
C LYS A 179 16.47 6.56 6.70
N THR A 180 16.05 5.63 7.54
CA THR A 180 16.11 4.19 7.29
C THR A 180 15.17 3.81 6.14
N ALA A 181 13.95 4.34 6.15
CA ALA A 181 12.97 4.17 5.08
C ALA A 181 13.49 4.73 3.75
N ASP A 182 14.14 5.90 3.76
CA ASP A 182 14.79 6.49 2.57
C ASP A 182 15.84 5.54 2.02
N TYR A 183 16.76 5.06 2.87
CA TYR A 183 17.78 4.08 2.45
C TYR A 183 17.16 2.84 1.81
N PHE A 184 16.21 2.18 2.48
CA PHE A 184 15.61 0.96 1.97
C PHE A 184 14.64 1.17 0.79
N SER A 185 14.22 2.41 0.51
CA SER A 185 13.43 2.75 -0.67
C SER A 185 14.25 2.73 -1.97
N HIS A 186 15.57 2.85 -1.88
CA HIS A 186 16.45 2.81 -3.04
C HIS A 186 16.46 1.43 -3.69
N VAL A 187 16.66 1.41 -5.01
CA VAL A 187 16.73 0.22 -5.84
C VAL A 187 18.01 -0.55 -5.56
N TYR A 188 17.89 -1.87 -5.47
CA TYR A 188 19.00 -2.77 -5.26
C TYR A 188 19.96 -2.78 -6.45
N ARG A 189 21.24 -2.58 -6.12
CA ARG A 189 22.37 -2.78 -7.01
C ARG A 189 23.20 -3.96 -6.50
N ASN A 190 23.53 -4.90 -7.37
CA ASN A 190 24.47 -5.97 -7.02
C ASN A 190 25.93 -5.47 -7.03
N ARG A 191 26.86 -6.34 -6.66
CA ARG A 191 28.30 -6.05 -6.66
C ARG A 191 28.88 -5.73 -8.04
N ASP A 192 28.26 -6.22 -9.11
CA ASP A 192 28.70 -6.02 -10.49
C ASP A 192 28.22 -4.68 -11.08
N GLY A 193 27.37 -3.94 -10.36
CA GLY A 193 26.82 -2.66 -10.80
C GLY A 193 25.48 -2.77 -11.53
N ASP A 194 24.88 -3.96 -11.60
CA ASP A 194 23.54 -4.16 -12.14
C ASP A 194 22.48 -3.61 -11.18
N LEU A 195 21.69 -2.66 -11.66
CA LEU A 195 20.61 -2.01 -10.93
C LEU A 195 19.26 -2.56 -11.41
N PHE A 196 18.53 -3.25 -10.54
CA PHE A 196 17.35 -4.02 -10.90
C PHE A 196 16.06 -3.21 -10.75
N GLU A 197 15.49 -2.78 -11.87
CA GLU A 197 14.27 -1.95 -11.92
C GLU A 197 13.21 -2.36 -10.90
N GLY A 198 12.87 -1.46 -9.98
CA GLY A 198 11.82 -1.65 -8.97
C GLY A 198 12.05 -2.73 -7.91
N ILE A 199 13.18 -3.43 -7.89
CA ILE A 199 13.54 -4.28 -6.74
C ILE A 199 14.28 -3.39 -5.74
N ARG A 200 13.64 -3.07 -4.63
CA ARG A 200 14.20 -2.19 -3.59
C ARG A 200 15.16 -2.95 -2.70
N LEU A 201 16.06 -2.21 -2.03
CA LEU A 201 16.86 -2.76 -0.94
C LEU A 201 15.95 -3.41 0.10
N HIS A 202 14.83 -2.79 0.46
CA HIS A 202 13.83 -3.40 1.35
C HIS A 202 13.47 -4.84 0.94
N ASP A 203 13.15 -5.08 -0.34
CA ASP A 203 12.68 -6.39 -0.82
C ASP A 203 13.78 -7.46 -0.70
N ILE A 204 15.03 -7.06 -0.94
CA ILE A 204 16.20 -7.93 -0.83
C ILE A 204 16.44 -8.32 0.62
N TRP A 205 16.45 -7.33 1.53
CA TRP A 205 16.63 -7.57 2.96
C TRP A 205 15.47 -8.39 3.55
N ALA A 206 14.22 -8.16 3.11
CA ALA A 206 13.05 -8.93 3.52
C ALA A 206 13.00 -10.36 2.94
N SER A 207 13.72 -10.64 1.84
CA SER A 207 13.61 -11.91 1.12
C SER A 207 14.11 -13.13 1.90
N GLY A 208 15.01 -12.91 2.87
CA GLY A 208 15.78 -13.97 3.54
C GLY A 208 16.71 -14.75 2.61
N ALA A 209 16.90 -14.32 1.35
CA ALA A 209 17.85 -14.92 0.43
C ALA A 209 19.28 -14.45 0.75
N SER A 210 20.30 -15.23 0.35
CA SER A 210 21.67 -14.73 0.33
C SER A 210 21.87 -13.77 -0.86
N PHE A 211 22.37 -12.58 -0.55
CA PHE A 211 22.66 -11.51 -1.51
C PHE A 211 23.94 -10.77 -1.13
N GLY A 212 24.46 -9.98 -2.07
CA GLY A 212 25.56 -9.06 -1.84
C GLY A 212 25.16 -7.67 -2.28
N VAL A 213 25.29 -6.70 -1.38
CA VAL A 213 25.13 -5.28 -1.69
C VAL A 213 26.46 -4.75 -2.27
N SER A 214 26.44 -3.72 -3.12
CA SER A 214 27.68 -3.05 -3.54
C SER A 214 28.18 -2.13 -2.42
N ASP A 215 29.49 -1.84 -2.40
CA ASP A 215 30.05 -0.91 -1.42
C ASP A 215 29.44 0.48 -1.53
N CYS A 216 28.91 0.84 -2.71
CA CYS A 216 28.22 2.11 -2.92
C CYS A 216 27.06 2.27 -1.93
N GLU A 217 26.17 1.29 -1.85
CA GLU A 217 25.01 1.35 -0.97
C GLU A 217 25.43 1.19 0.50
N ALA A 218 26.40 0.31 0.79
CA ALA A 218 26.90 0.14 2.16
C ALA A 218 27.56 1.42 2.71
N ILE A 219 28.37 2.12 1.92
CA ILE A 219 28.97 3.39 2.31
C ILE A 219 27.91 4.50 2.37
N ALA A 220 26.92 4.49 1.49
CA ALA A 220 25.80 5.41 1.59
C ALA A 220 25.05 5.27 2.92
N TRP A 221 24.82 4.05 3.40
CA TRP A 221 24.28 3.82 4.74
C TRP A 221 25.22 4.38 5.82
N CYS A 222 26.52 4.04 5.78
CA CYS A 222 27.51 4.51 6.76
C CYS A 222 27.48 6.05 6.90
N ARG A 223 27.40 6.77 5.78
CA ARG A 223 27.42 8.24 5.77
C ARG A 223 26.09 8.87 6.17
N ARG A 224 24.96 8.31 5.74
CA ARG A 224 23.63 8.94 5.92
C ARG A 224 22.94 8.58 7.24
N ILE A 225 23.18 7.35 7.72
CA ILE A 225 22.48 6.80 8.89
C ILE A 225 23.47 6.53 10.01
N GLY A 226 24.53 5.75 9.73
CA GLY A 226 25.50 5.34 10.76
C GLY A 226 26.41 6.46 11.27
N ASN A 227 26.48 7.61 10.59
CA ASN A 227 27.44 8.70 10.85
C ASN A 227 28.92 8.21 10.91
N ILE A 228 29.24 7.15 10.17
CA ILE A 228 30.58 6.55 10.08
C ILE A 228 31.29 7.16 8.87
N THR A 229 32.39 7.87 9.07
CA THR A 229 33.12 8.60 8.00
C THR A 229 34.45 7.97 7.58
N ASN A 230 34.97 7.02 8.35
CA ASN A 230 36.30 6.41 8.16
C ASN A 230 36.30 5.09 7.34
N ILE A 231 35.12 4.56 7.00
CA ILE A 231 35.00 3.39 6.11
C ILE A 231 35.02 3.87 4.65
N HIS A 232 35.82 3.24 3.80
CA HIS A 232 35.99 3.60 2.40
C HIS A 232 35.90 2.35 1.49
N SER A 233 35.63 2.57 0.20
CA SER A 233 35.65 1.52 -0.81
C SER A 233 37.04 1.42 -1.46
N PRO A 234 37.53 0.22 -1.84
CA PRO A 234 36.92 -1.09 -1.60
C PRO A 234 37.01 -1.50 -0.12
N MET A 235 35.89 -1.98 0.44
CA MET A 235 35.88 -2.51 1.81
C MET A 235 36.51 -3.90 1.86
N SER A 236 37.25 -4.19 2.93
CA SER A 236 37.67 -5.57 3.21
C SER A 236 36.47 -6.44 3.63
N GLY A 237 36.57 -7.75 3.46
CA GLY A 237 35.51 -8.68 3.87
C GLY A 237 35.06 -8.52 5.35
N PRO A 238 35.99 -8.41 6.32
CA PRO A 238 35.63 -8.16 7.72
C PRO A 238 34.92 -6.82 7.96
N GLU A 239 35.33 -5.75 7.28
CA GLU A 239 34.66 -4.44 7.39
C GLU A 239 33.27 -4.48 6.77
N GLN A 240 33.14 -5.12 5.60
CA GLN A 240 31.86 -5.29 4.93
C GLN A 240 30.86 -6.07 5.80
N ASN A 241 31.30 -7.16 6.44
CA ASN A 241 30.45 -7.94 7.34
C ASN A 241 29.98 -7.11 8.54
N LYS A 242 30.85 -6.26 9.10
CA LYS A 242 30.47 -5.35 10.19
C LYS A 242 29.42 -4.34 9.73
N VAL A 243 29.61 -3.72 8.56
CA VAL A 243 28.64 -2.76 8.01
C VAL A 243 27.30 -3.43 7.72
N TYR A 244 27.30 -4.65 7.18
CA TYR A 244 26.06 -5.39 6.91
C TYR A 244 25.29 -5.70 8.17
N ALA A 245 25.97 -6.11 9.25
CA ALA A 245 25.31 -6.33 10.54
C ALA A 245 24.68 -5.02 11.09
N LEU A 246 25.32 -3.87 10.89
CA LEU A 246 24.74 -2.59 11.29
C LEU A 246 23.51 -2.22 10.44
N ILE A 247 23.57 -2.44 9.12
CA ILE A 247 22.41 -2.23 8.24
C ILE A 247 21.25 -3.15 8.66
N GLU A 248 21.54 -4.40 9.02
CA GLU A 248 20.54 -5.37 9.49
C GLU A 248 19.87 -4.91 10.80
N ASN A 249 20.66 -4.36 11.73
CA ASN A 249 20.17 -3.82 12.99
C ASN A 249 19.20 -2.65 12.80
N ASP A 250 19.40 -1.83 11.76
CA ASP A 250 18.43 -0.78 11.39
C ASP A 250 17.24 -1.32 10.60
N PHE A 251 17.49 -2.32 9.74
CA PHE A 251 16.46 -2.92 8.90
C PHE A 251 15.37 -3.57 9.75
N THR A 252 15.76 -4.34 10.76
CA THR A 252 14.84 -5.15 11.56
C THR A 252 13.69 -4.33 12.20
N PRO A 253 13.95 -3.28 13.00
CA PRO A 253 12.89 -2.46 13.59
C PRO A 253 12.10 -1.70 12.53
N TRP A 254 12.75 -1.22 11.46
CA TRP A 254 12.07 -0.56 10.35
C TRP A 254 11.08 -1.49 9.63
N HIS A 255 11.52 -2.71 9.29
CA HIS A 255 10.68 -3.74 8.69
C HIS A 255 9.52 -4.09 9.64
N GLU A 256 9.78 -4.21 10.94
CA GLU A 256 8.77 -4.48 11.95
C GLU A 256 7.65 -3.45 11.91
N TYR A 257 8.03 -2.17 12.01
CA TYR A 257 7.16 -1.01 11.95
C TYR A 257 6.33 -0.97 10.65
N GLN A 258 7.02 -0.99 9.50
CA GLN A 258 6.37 -0.92 8.19
C GLN A 258 5.36 -2.05 7.99
N SER A 259 5.73 -3.28 8.37
CA SER A 259 4.86 -4.44 8.18
C SER A 259 3.64 -4.45 9.10
N LEU A 260 3.76 -3.95 10.34
CA LEU A 260 2.60 -3.80 11.21
C LEU A 260 1.59 -2.81 10.62
N ILE A 261 2.06 -1.63 10.21
CA ILE A 261 1.20 -0.60 9.62
C ILE A 261 0.54 -1.11 8.33
N ASP A 262 1.31 -1.74 7.44
CA ASP A 262 0.79 -2.28 6.19
C ASP A 262 -0.30 -3.34 6.42
N LEU A 263 -0.14 -4.20 7.43
CA LEU A 263 -1.14 -5.22 7.79
C LEU A 263 -2.42 -4.59 8.31
N VAL A 264 -2.31 -3.67 9.25
CA VAL A 264 -3.46 -2.99 9.87
C VAL A 264 -4.21 -2.16 8.83
N ALA A 265 -3.48 -1.43 7.98
CA ALA A 265 -4.04 -0.63 6.89
C ALA A 265 -4.79 -1.45 5.85
N THR A 266 -4.33 -2.67 5.56
CA THR A 266 -4.96 -3.56 4.57
C THR A 266 -6.42 -3.85 4.90
N LYS A 267 -6.78 -3.86 6.19
CA LYS A 267 -8.11 -4.23 6.68
C LYS A 267 -9.02 -3.05 6.98
N PHE A 268 -8.56 -1.81 6.85
CA PHE A 268 -9.35 -0.66 7.31
C PHE A 268 -10.67 -0.51 6.53
N LEU A 269 -10.59 -0.39 5.21
CA LEU A 269 -11.75 -0.28 4.33
C LEU A 269 -12.32 -1.64 3.92
N ASP A 270 -11.49 -2.65 3.70
CA ASP A 270 -11.92 -3.99 3.25
C ASP A 270 -11.54 -5.04 4.32
N PRO A 271 -12.46 -5.39 5.24
CA PRO A 271 -12.20 -6.38 6.30
C PRO A 271 -11.85 -7.76 5.78
N ASP A 272 -12.23 -8.08 4.54
CA ASP A 272 -12.00 -9.36 3.88
C ASP A 272 -10.77 -9.35 2.97
N ALA A 273 -10.10 -8.20 2.82
CA ALA A 273 -8.90 -8.07 1.99
C ALA A 273 -7.84 -9.13 2.37
N PRO A 274 -7.32 -9.90 1.39
CA PRO A 274 -6.40 -10.98 1.70
C PRO A 274 -5.08 -10.43 2.29
N LEU A 275 -4.62 -11.07 3.36
CA LEU A 275 -3.27 -10.83 3.89
C LEU A 275 -2.23 -11.67 3.14
N PRO A 276 -0.93 -11.31 3.19
CA PRO A 276 0.13 -12.15 2.65
C PRO A 276 0.06 -13.57 3.20
N LYS A 277 0.33 -14.58 2.36
CA LYS A 277 0.15 -16.02 2.68
C LYS A 277 0.86 -16.50 3.96
N LYS A 278 1.90 -15.79 4.41
CA LYS A 278 2.63 -16.07 5.64
C LYS A 278 1.82 -15.79 6.92
N TYR A 279 0.73 -15.05 6.82
CA TYR A 279 -0.18 -14.77 7.93
C TYR A 279 -1.41 -15.67 7.83
N ASP A 280 -1.80 -16.25 8.95
CA ASP A 280 -2.98 -17.10 9.02
C ASP A 280 -4.28 -16.27 9.13
N ARG A 281 -5.42 -16.97 9.10
CA ARG A 281 -6.74 -16.34 9.27
C ARG A 281 -6.89 -15.65 10.63
N LYS A 282 -6.25 -16.16 11.69
CA LYS A 282 -6.36 -15.60 13.05
C LYS A 282 -5.77 -14.19 13.12
N VAL A 283 -4.69 -13.93 12.39
CA VAL A 283 -4.12 -12.58 12.26
C VAL A 283 -5.14 -11.63 11.63
N SER A 284 -5.82 -12.06 10.55
CA SER A 284 -6.89 -11.27 9.91
C SER A 284 -8.00 -10.93 10.90
N ASP A 285 -8.51 -11.92 11.63
CA ASP A 285 -9.58 -11.73 12.60
C ASP A 285 -9.15 -10.80 13.74
N THR A 286 -7.90 -10.92 14.20
CA THR A 286 -7.33 -10.07 15.25
C THR A 286 -7.25 -8.60 14.79
N ILE A 287 -6.86 -8.33 13.55
CA ILE A 287 -6.79 -6.97 13.02
C ILE A 287 -8.20 -6.38 12.90
N ASN A 288 -9.18 -7.14 12.40
CA ASN A 288 -10.56 -6.67 12.31
C ASN A 288 -11.13 -6.35 13.69
N MET A 289 -10.85 -7.19 14.68
CA MET A 289 -11.23 -6.93 16.07
C MET A 289 -10.56 -5.66 16.61
N ALA A 290 -9.26 -5.45 16.35
CA ALA A 290 -8.58 -4.23 16.77
C ALA A 290 -9.27 -2.98 16.21
N TRP A 291 -9.73 -3.02 14.95
CA TRP A 291 -10.48 -1.93 14.36
C TRP A 291 -11.85 -1.71 15.02
N VAL A 292 -12.58 -2.78 15.36
CA VAL A 292 -13.85 -2.67 16.12
C VAL A 292 -13.62 -2.04 17.49
N MET A 293 -12.56 -2.45 18.19
CA MET A 293 -12.21 -1.95 19.54
C MET A 293 -11.91 -0.45 19.55
N VAL A 294 -11.48 0.10 18.42
CA VAL A 294 -11.24 1.54 18.26
C VAL A 294 -12.34 2.22 17.45
N GLU A 295 -13.52 1.60 17.35
CA GLU A 295 -14.72 2.13 16.68
C GLU A 295 -14.46 2.53 15.21
N ASN A 296 -13.55 1.83 14.53
CA ASN A 296 -13.14 2.14 13.15
C ASN A 296 -12.55 3.56 12.97
N ASP A 297 -12.01 4.14 14.04
CA ASP A 297 -11.35 5.44 14.03
C ASP A 297 -9.84 5.29 13.77
N ILE A 298 -9.38 5.93 12.69
CA ILE A 298 -7.98 5.87 12.24
C ILE A 298 -7.03 6.57 13.20
N ALA A 299 -7.47 7.64 13.86
CA ALA A 299 -6.66 8.36 14.85
C ALA A 299 -6.52 7.52 16.12
N LYS A 300 -7.60 6.89 16.60
CA LYS A 300 -7.53 5.95 17.74
C LYS A 300 -6.62 4.76 17.42
N MET A 301 -6.72 4.16 16.22
CA MET A 301 -5.81 3.09 15.80
C MET A 301 -4.35 3.55 15.76
N ARG A 302 -4.09 4.78 15.30
CA ARG A 302 -2.74 5.35 15.30
C ARG A 302 -2.17 5.45 16.71
N GLU A 303 -2.95 5.86 17.71
CA GLU A 303 -2.51 5.88 19.11
C GLU A 303 -2.23 4.47 19.65
N VAL A 304 -3.05 3.48 19.28
CA VAL A 304 -2.80 2.07 19.60
C VAL A 304 -1.45 1.60 19.04
N LEU A 305 -1.13 1.94 17.79
CA LEU A 305 0.14 1.58 17.17
C LEU A 305 1.35 2.26 17.82
N LYS A 306 1.18 3.43 18.43
CA LYS A 306 2.23 4.08 19.23
C LYS A 306 2.47 3.34 20.55
N LEU A 307 1.40 2.90 21.21
CA LEU A 307 1.47 2.15 22.47
C LEU A 307 2.05 0.74 22.26
N TYR A 308 1.77 0.12 21.12
CA TYR A 308 2.21 -1.23 20.78
C TYR A 308 2.92 -1.26 19.42
N PRO A 309 4.17 -0.75 19.34
CA PRO A 309 4.86 -0.48 18.07
C PRO A 309 5.38 -1.71 17.33
N THR A 310 5.21 -2.92 17.89
CA THR A 310 5.65 -4.18 17.27
C THR A 310 4.45 -5.10 17.06
N ARG A 311 4.51 -5.99 16.05
CA ARG A 311 3.42 -6.93 15.78
C ARG A 311 3.11 -7.80 17.00
N LEU A 312 4.14 -8.27 17.71
CA LEU A 312 3.97 -9.09 18.91
C LEU A 312 3.20 -8.31 19.99
N ALA A 313 3.68 -7.12 20.35
CA ALA A 313 3.02 -6.29 21.37
C ALA A 313 1.58 -5.93 20.96
N PHE A 314 1.36 -5.57 19.69
CA PHE A 314 0.05 -5.22 19.16
C PHE A 314 -0.92 -6.39 19.24
N PHE A 315 -0.54 -7.56 18.72
CA PHE A 315 -1.44 -8.72 18.74
C PHE A 315 -1.70 -9.23 20.16
N ASP A 316 -0.74 -9.13 21.08
CA ASP A 316 -0.95 -9.53 22.47
C ASP A 316 -1.85 -8.54 23.22
N ALA A 317 -1.74 -7.24 22.94
CA ALA A 317 -2.66 -6.24 23.48
C ALA A 317 -4.10 -6.49 23.01
N VAL A 318 -4.30 -6.67 21.71
CA VAL A 318 -5.62 -6.91 21.11
C VAL A 318 -6.25 -8.20 21.65
N LYS A 319 -5.47 -9.26 21.85
CA LYS A 319 -5.96 -10.49 22.51
C LYS A 319 -6.42 -10.24 23.96
N LYS A 320 -5.74 -9.38 24.70
CA LYS A 320 -6.13 -9.03 26.08
C LYS A 320 -7.43 -8.24 26.13
N TRP A 321 -7.61 -7.28 25.22
CA TRP A 321 -8.85 -6.50 25.10
C TRP A 321 -10.07 -7.38 24.82
N LYS A 322 -9.89 -8.41 23.99
CA LYS A 322 -10.94 -9.41 23.75
C LYS A 322 -11.45 -10.07 25.03
N LEU A 323 -10.57 -10.28 26.00
CA LEU A 323 -10.85 -11.03 27.22
C LEU A 323 -11.22 -10.12 28.41
N THR A 324 -11.19 -8.80 28.22
CA THR A 324 -11.39 -7.85 29.32
C THR A 324 -12.48 -6.87 28.91
N PRO A 325 -13.74 -7.09 29.31
CA PRO A 325 -14.79 -6.10 29.11
C PRO A 325 -14.46 -4.80 29.88
N PRO A 326 -14.95 -3.64 29.41
CA PRO A 326 -14.95 -2.41 30.20
C PRO A 326 -15.63 -2.61 31.57
N ASP A 327 -15.21 -1.86 32.59
CA ASP A 327 -15.68 -2.02 33.98
C ASP A 327 -17.21 -1.87 34.15
N ASP A 328 -17.88 -1.27 33.17
CA ASP A 328 -19.31 -0.96 33.13
C ASP A 328 -20.14 -1.89 32.21
N ILE A 329 -19.53 -2.91 31.60
CA ILE A 329 -20.21 -3.81 30.65
C ILE A 329 -20.06 -5.28 31.10
N TYR A 330 -21.17 -6.03 31.09
CA TYR A 330 -21.14 -7.46 31.34
C TYR A 330 -20.43 -8.22 30.21
N GLU A 331 -19.74 -9.31 30.53
CA GLU A 331 -18.92 -10.06 29.57
C GLU A 331 -19.71 -10.54 28.34
N ASP A 332 -20.95 -11.00 28.54
CA ASP A 332 -21.82 -11.44 27.44
C ASP A 332 -22.21 -10.28 26.51
N ASP A 333 -22.56 -9.12 27.07
CA ASP A 333 -22.92 -7.92 26.31
C ASP A 333 -21.72 -7.37 25.52
N TRP A 334 -20.53 -7.46 26.12
CA TRP A 334 -19.27 -7.09 25.46
C TRP A 334 -18.97 -7.98 24.25
N PHE A 335 -19.13 -9.30 24.40
CA PHE A 335 -18.91 -10.22 23.30
C PHE A 335 -19.90 -10.00 22.15
N VAL A 336 -21.17 -9.76 22.46
CA VAL A 336 -22.20 -9.41 21.47
C VAL A 336 -21.84 -8.13 20.73
N SER A 337 -21.44 -7.07 21.45
CA SER A 337 -21.02 -5.79 20.84
C SER A 337 -19.86 -5.96 19.86
N ILE A 338 -18.86 -6.79 20.19
CA ILE A 338 -17.75 -7.08 19.25
C ILE A 338 -18.27 -7.78 17.99
N LEU A 339 -19.15 -8.77 18.13
CA LEU A 339 -19.71 -9.49 16.98
C LEU A 339 -20.53 -8.56 16.08
N GLU A 340 -21.36 -7.69 16.65
CA GLU A 340 -22.12 -6.68 15.92
C GLU A 340 -21.19 -5.70 15.19
N GLY A 341 -20.13 -5.23 15.86
CA GLY A 341 -19.12 -4.36 15.24
C GLY A 341 -18.34 -5.04 14.11
N LEU A 342 -18.08 -6.35 14.23
CA LEU A 342 -17.46 -7.13 13.14
C LEU A 342 -18.40 -7.28 11.96
N GLU A 343 -19.70 -7.49 12.19
CA GLU A 343 -20.70 -7.57 11.14
C GLU A 343 -20.86 -6.22 10.43
N ALA A 344 -20.98 -5.12 11.18
CA ALA A 344 -21.12 -3.77 10.67
C ALA A 344 -19.90 -3.28 9.85
N ARG A 345 -18.73 -3.90 10.02
CA ARG A 345 -17.54 -3.57 9.20
C ARG A 345 -17.62 -4.15 7.79
N LYS A 346 -18.32 -5.27 7.61
CA LYS A 346 -18.38 -5.99 6.33
C LYS A 346 -18.95 -5.07 5.26
N ILE A 347 -18.38 -5.17 4.07
CA ILE A 347 -18.90 -4.47 2.91
C ILE A 347 -19.63 -5.50 2.07
N GLU A 348 -20.95 -5.42 2.06
CA GLU A 348 -21.73 -6.23 1.13
C GLU A 348 -21.56 -5.68 -0.30
N PRO A 349 -21.20 -6.52 -1.29
CA PRO A 349 -21.08 -6.06 -2.66
C PRO A 349 -22.39 -5.54 -3.24
N LYS A 350 -23.53 -6.09 -2.80
CA LYS A 350 -24.84 -5.83 -3.40
C LYS A 350 -25.31 -4.38 -3.23
N PRO A 351 -25.28 -3.75 -2.03
CA PRO A 351 -25.58 -2.33 -1.87
C PRO A 351 -24.72 -1.41 -2.75
N ILE A 352 -23.42 -1.70 -2.88
CA ILE A 352 -22.50 -0.97 -3.78
C ILE A 352 -22.99 -1.10 -5.23
N GLN A 353 -23.26 -2.33 -5.69
CA GLN A 353 -23.76 -2.58 -7.04
C GLN A 353 -25.08 -1.84 -7.31
N GLU A 354 -26.05 -1.93 -6.41
CA GLU A 354 -27.37 -1.33 -6.58
C GLU A 354 -27.29 0.20 -6.72
N SER A 355 -26.50 0.86 -5.87
CA SER A 355 -26.30 2.30 -5.95
C SER A 355 -25.53 2.73 -7.20
N VAL A 356 -24.44 2.02 -7.54
CA VAL A 356 -23.67 2.31 -8.76
C VAL A 356 -24.56 2.16 -10.00
N LEU A 357 -25.37 1.11 -10.09
CA LEU A 357 -26.29 0.91 -11.20
C LEU A 357 -27.38 1.97 -11.25
N ALA A 358 -27.90 2.43 -10.10
CA ALA A 358 -28.85 3.53 -10.04
C ALA A 358 -28.24 4.83 -10.56
N SER A 359 -27.01 5.15 -10.13
CA SER A 359 -26.24 6.33 -10.55
C SER A 359 -25.98 6.31 -12.05
N LEU A 360 -25.44 5.20 -12.57
CA LEU A 360 -25.18 5.03 -14.00
C LEU A 360 -26.46 5.08 -14.85
N LYS A 361 -27.59 4.62 -14.31
CA LYS A 361 -28.89 4.76 -14.98
C LYS A 361 -29.36 6.20 -15.03
N ALA A 362 -29.17 6.97 -13.95
CA ALA A 362 -29.51 8.39 -13.89
C ALA A 362 -28.69 9.23 -14.89
N GLU A 363 -27.42 8.85 -15.10
CA GLU A 363 -26.52 9.43 -16.11
C GLU A 363 -26.82 8.97 -17.55
N GLY A 364 -27.83 8.12 -17.75
CA GLY A 364 -28.18 7.62 -19.07
C GLY A 364 -27.18 6.61 -19.64
N LEU A 365 -26.32 6.00 -18.81
CA LEU A 365 -25.39 4.93 -19.23
C LEU A 365 -26.03 3.53 -19.25
N LEU A 366 -27.25 3.40 -18.73
CA LEU A 366 -28.04 2.16 -18.76
C LEU A 366 -29.43 2.32 -19.43
N GLY A 367 -29.74 3.49 -20.03
CA GLY A 367 -31.04 3.83 -20.64
C GLY A 367 -30.98 4.20 -22.14
N ILE A 368 -32.08 4.68 -22.74
CA ILE A 368 -32.09 5.14 -24.15
C ILE A 368 -31.70 6.63 -24.16
N GLY A 369 -30.42 6.92 -24.37
CA GLY A 369 -29.88 8.29 -24.44
C GLY A 369 -29.25 8.78 -23.15
N ARG A 370 -28.26 9.68 -23.31
CA ARG A 370 -27.49 10.36 -22.26
C ARG A 370 -28.18 11.69 -21.90
N ARG A 371 -28.04 12.14 -20.65
CA ARG A 371 -28.48 13.49 -20.24
C ARG A 371 -27.61 14.57 -20.86
#